data_AF-A0A7X9KZP5-F1
#
_entry.id   AF-A0A7X9KZP5-F1
#
_cell.length_a   1.000
_cell.length_b   1.000
_cell.length_c   1.000
_cell.angle_alpha   90.00
_cell.angle_beta   90.00
_cell.angle_gamma   90.00
#
_symmetry.space_group_name_H-M   'P 1'
#
loop_
_entity.id
_entity.type
_entity.pdbx_description
1 polymer ?
#
loop_
_entity_poly.entity_id
_entity_poly.type
_entity_poly.pdbx_seq_one_letter_code
_entity_poly.pdbx_strand_id
1 'polypeptide(L)'
;MKEKMKHNYKNNLILALGPMAGFTDAPFRGICSQFGANSTITEMVSAMGLLNAPKDGGAYKQLLFVNENEKNCSAQIFGSNTQVCADAAKLIADMNKFTYIDINMGCPVKKIVGNGE
;
A
#
# COMPACT_ATOMS: atom_id res chain seq x y z
N MET A 1 -13.76 -15.43 -26.66
CA MET A 1 -13.89 -15.51 -25.18
C MET A 1 -12.54 -15.13 -24.60
N LYS A 2 -12.31 -14.05 -23.85
CA LYS A 2 -13.18 -13.06 -23.18
C LYS A 2 -12.55 -11.67 -23.33
N GLU A 3 -13.39 -10.67 -23.19
CA GLU A 3 -13.20 -9.26 -23.53
C GLU A 3 -11.85 -8.66 -23.12
N LYS A 4 -11.20 -7.99 -24.09
CA LYS A 4 -10.27 -6.89 -23.81
C LYS A 4 -10.96 -5.96 -22.82
N MET A 5 -10.38 -5.79 -21.64
CA MET A 5 -10.81 -4.79 -20.66
C MET A 5 -10.78 -3.41 -21.33
N LYS A 6 -11.90 -3.03 -21.93
CA LYS A 6 -12.20 -1.64 -22.25
C LYS A 6 -12.30 -0.96 -20.89
N HIS A 7 -11.20 -0.33 -20.46
CA HIS A 7 -11.26 0.67 -19.41
C HIS A 7 -12.27 1.72 -19.87
N ASN A 8 -13.48 1.61 -19.35
CA ASN A 8 -14.60 2.47 -19.72
C ASN A 8 -14.38 3.79 -18.99
N TYR A 9 -13.46 4.62 -19.50
CA TYR A 9 -13.19 5.98 -19.04
C TYR A 9 -14.34 6.92 -19.40
N LYS A 10 -15.60 6.52 -19.16
CA LYS A 10 -16.75 7.39 -19.38
C LYS A 10 -16.77 8.58 -18.42
N ASN A 11 -15.93 8.59 -17.38
CA ASN A 11 -15.56 9.73 -16.56
C ASN A 11 -14.08 9.59 -16.14
N ASN A 12 -13.22 10.56 -16.45
CA ASN A 12 -11.77 10.59 -16.14
C ASN A 12 -11.42 10.71 -14.63
N LEU A 13 -12.29 10.25 -13.73
CA LEU A 13 -12.11 10.39 -12.28
C LEU A 13 -11.43 9.14 -11.72
N ILE A 14 -10.34 9.34 -10.98
CA ILE A 14 -9.68 8.29 -10.19
C ILE A 14 -10.16 8.44 -8.75
N LEU A 15 -10.94 7.46 -8.27
CA LEU A 15 -11.34 7.34 -6.88
C LEU A 15 -10.38 6.39 -6.15
N ALA A 16 -9.53 6.92 -5.29
CA ALA A 16 -8.61 6.13 -4.47
C ALA A 16 -9.11 6.00 -3.03
N LEU A 17 -9.07 4.79 -2.48
CA LEU A 17 -9.21 4.57 -1.05
C LEU A 17 -7.90 4.96 -0.37
N GLY A 18 -7.96 5.99 0.48
CA GLY A 18 -6.81 6.47 1.25
C GLY A 18 -6.35 5.47 2.32
N PRO A 19 -5.06 5.49 2.71
CA PRO A 19 -4.50 4.57 3.69
C PRO A 19 -4.95 4.94 5.10
N MET A 20 -5.42 3.95 5.86
CA MET A 20 -5.84 4.11 7.25
C MET A 20 -5.35 2.92 8.08
N ALA A 21 -4.32 3.13 8.89
CA ALA A 21 -3.79 2.10 9.79
C ALA A 21 -4.89 1.57 10.72
N GLY A 22 -5.03 0.24 10.80
CA GLY A 22 -6.07 -0.49 11.51
C GLY A 22 -7.40 -0.66 10.75
N PHE A 23 -7.52 -0.11 9.53
CA PHE A 23 -8.77 -0.17 8.75
C PHE A 23 -8.56 -0.67 7.32
N THR A 24 -7.57 -0.15 6.59
CA THR A 24 -7.34 -0.53 5.18
C THR A 24 -6.53 -1.81 5.03
N ASP A 25 -6.96 -2.86 5.71
CA ASP A 25 -6.43 -4.21 5.51
C ASP A 25 -6.89 -4.79 4.16
N ALA A 26 -6.30 -5.89 3.74
CA ALA A 26 -6.58 -6.44 2.41
C ALA A 26 -8.05 -6.86 2.20
N PRO A 27 -8.75 -7.48 3.16
CA PRO A 27 -10.19 -7.72 3.05
C PRO A 27 -11.00 -6.45 2.81
N PHE A 28 -10.79 -5.39 3.61
CA PHE A 28 -11.53 -4.14 3.46
C PHE A 28 -11.26 -3.47 2.11
N ARG A 29 -9.99 -3.42 1.69
CA ARG A 29 -9.60 -2.88 0.37
C ARG A 29 -10.23 -3.68 -0.77
N GLY A 30 -10.28 -5.00 -0.65
CA GLY A 30 -10.96 -5.89 -1.61
C GLY A 30 -12.44 -5.53 -1.78
N ILE A 31 -13.15 -5.32 -0.67
CA ILE A 31 -14.55 -4.87 -0.68
C ILE A 31 -14.66 -3.50 -1.36
N CYS A 32 -13.85 -2.51 -0.97
CA CYS A 32 -13.90 -1.18 -1.58
C CYS A 32 -13.63 -1.21 -3.09
N SER A 33 -12.71 -2.04 -3.56
CA SER A 33 -12.42 -2.25 -4.98
C SER A 33 -13.62 -2.82 -5.76
N GLN A 34 -14.38 -3.74 -5.14
CA GLN A 34 -15.62 -4.25 -5.72
C GLN A 34 -16.73 -3.20 -5.77
N PHE A 35 -16.77 -2.29 -4.79
CA PHE A 35 -17.81 -1.25 -4.66
C PHE A 35 -17.46 0.09 -5.34
N GLY A 36 -16.39 0.15 -6.12
CA GLY A 36 -16.13 1.27 -7.03
C GLY A 36 -14.83 2.05 -6.78
N ALA A 37 -14.00 1.67 -5.82
CA ALA A 37 -12.65 2.22 -5.73
C ALA A 37 -11.82 1.81 -6.96
N ASN A 38 -11.19 2.78 -7.63
CA ASN A 38 -10.30 2.54 -8.76
C ASN A 38 -8.92 2.07 -8.30
N SER A 39 -8.48 2.56 -7.13
CA SER A 39 -7.19 2.24 -6.51
C SER A 39 -7.35 2.13 -5.00
N THR A 40 -6.56 1.27 -4.39
CA THR A 40 -6.46 1.10 -2.93
C THR A 40 -5.01 1.28 -2.51
N ILE A 41 -4.81 1.71 -1.26
CA ILE A 41 -3.48 1.90 -0.67
C ILE A 41 -3.43 1.07 0.62
N THR A 42 -2.33 0.35 0.84
CA THR A 42 -2.12 -0.42 2.06
C THR A 42 -2.15 0.48 3.29
N GLU A 43 -2.28 -0.12 4.46
CA GLU A 43 -1.85 0.57 5.68
C GLU A 43 -0.37 0.99 5.60
N MET A 44 0.02 1.93 6.47
CA MET A 44 1.40 2.40 6.57
C MET A 44 2.36 1.28 6.97
N VAL A 45 3.42 1.10 6.19
CA VAL A 45 4.49 0.13 6.46
C VAL A 45 5.76 0.86 6.88
N SER A 46 6.32 0.53 8.05
CA SER A 46 7.63 1.08 8.47
C SER A 46 8.72 0.56 7.54
N ALA A 47 9.47 1.45 6.89
CA ALA A 47 10.58 1.07 6.01
C ALA A 47 11.68 0.34 6.80
N MET A 48 12.08 0.90 7.95
CA MET A 48 13.06 0.27 8.85
C MET A 48 12.55 -1.08 9.38
N GLY A 49 11.28 -1.11 9.77
CA GLY A 49 10.65 -2.32 10.29
C GLY A 49 10.58 -3.43 9.23
N LEU A 50 10.26 -3.10 7.98
CA LEU A 50 10.19 -4.04 6.87
C LEU A 50 11.56 -4.66 6.56
N LEU A 51 12.63 -3.85 6.53
CA LEU A 51 13.98 -4.35 6.25
C LEU A 51 14.55 -5.24 7.36
N ASN A 52 14.18 -4.96 8.61
CA ASN A 52 14.61 -5.75 9.78
C ASN A 52 13.68 -6.94 10.09
N ALA A 53 12.57 -7.08 9.37
CA ALA A 53 11.62 -8.14 9.61
C ALA A 53 12.28 -9.51 9.32
N PRO A 54 11.99 -10.54 10.14
CA PRO A 54 12.27 -11.92 9.74
C PRO A 54 11.61 -12.20 8.39
N LYS A 55 12.24 -13.01 7.53
CA LYS A 55 11.68 -13.38 6.22
C LYS A 55 10.25 -13.93 6.31
N ASP A 56 9.89 -14.51 7.46
CA ASP A 56 8.56 -15.03 7.77
C ASP A 56 7.74 -14.19 8.76
N GLY A 57 8.11 -12.92 8.96
CA GLY A 57 7.38 -11.99 9.81
C GLY A 57 5.95 -11.79 9.30
N GLY A 58 4.98 -12.39 9.99
CA GLY A 58 3.57 -12.38 9.60
C GLY A 58 2.99 -10.97 9.46
N ALA A 59 3.44 -10.02 10.27
CA ALA A 59 2.94 -8.64 10.25
C ALA A 59 3.14 -7.96 8.88
N TYR A 60 4.34 -8.03 8.29
CA TYR A 60 4.60 -7.40 6.99
C TYR A 60 3.99 -8.19 5.84
N LYS A 61 3.93 -9.52 5.95
CA LYS A 61 3.19 -10.35 4.98
C LYS A 61 1.71 -9.96 4.94
N GLN A 62 1.10 -9.67 6.09
CA GLN A 62 -0.29 -9.22 6.18
C GLN A 62 -0.48 -7.79 5.65
N LEU A 63 0.35 -6.84 6.09
CA LEU A 63 0.27 -5.44 5.64
C LEU A 63 0.43 -5.31 4.11
N LEU A 64 1.35 -6.10 3.54
CA LEU A 64 1.63 -6.11 2.10
C LEU A 64 0.82 -7.18 1.35
N PHE A 65 -0.13 -7.88 1.98
CA PHE A 65 -1.00 -8.80 1.26
C PHE A 65 -1.93 -8.02 0.33
N VAL A 66 -2.10 -8.50 -0.90
CA VAL A 66 -3.03 -7.93 -1.89
C VAL A 66 -4.14 -8.94 -2.09
N ASN A 67 -5.38 -8.54 -1.80
CA ASN A 67 -6.55 -9.38 -2.00
C ASN A 67 -6.84 -9.53 -3.50
N GLU A 68 -7.30 -10.71 -3.92
CA GLU A 68 -7.65 -11.00 -5.32
C GLU A 68 -8.72 -10.07 -5.93
N ASN A 69 -9.53 -9.44 -5.09
CA ASN A 69 -10.55 -8.48 -5.50
C ASN A 69 -9.99 -7.06 -5.69
N GLU A 70 -8.77 -6.78 -5.25
CA GLU A 70 -8.10 -5.50 -5.50
C GLU A 70 -7.65 -5.43 -6.96
N LYS A 71 -8.12 -4.40 -7.70
CA LYS A 71 -7.72 -4.20 -9.10
C LYS A 71 -6.36 -3.50 -9.21
N ASN A 72 -6.17 -2.45 -8.42
CA ASN A 72 -4.94 -1.66 -8.35
C ASN A 72 -4.65 -1.36 -6.88
N CYS A 73 -3.65 -2.02 -6.31
CA CYS A 73 -3.20 -1.79 -4.93
C CYS A 73 -1.82 -1.13 -4.95
N SER A 74 -1.58 -0.21 -4.04
CA SER A 74 -0.28 0.45 -3.85
C SER A 74 0.19 0.34 -2.41
N ALA A 75 1.50 0.21 -2.23
CA ALA A 75 2.09 0.11 -0.90
C ALA A 75 2.49 1.50 -0.38
N GLN A 76 2.08 1.84 0.84
CA GLN A 76 2.54 3.05 1.52
C GLN A 76 3.63 2.71 2.53
N ILE A 77 4.79 3.35 2.39
CA ILE A 77 5.90 3.26 3.36
C ILE A 77 6.07 4.59 4.12
N PHE A 78 6.70 4.52 5.29
CA PHE A 78 7.15 5.70 6.03
C PHE A 78 8.54 5.45 6.66
N GLY A 79 9.24 6.54 6.94
CA GLY A 79 10.55 6.55 7.56
C GLY A 79 11.35 7.79 7.18
N SER A 80 12.31 8.16 8.03
CA SER A 80 13.08 9.40 7.87
C SER A 80 14.46 9.25 7.22
N ASN A 81 15.01 8.03 7.21
CA ASN A 81 16.28 7.77 6.53
C ASN A 81 16.04 7.46 5.05
N THR A 82 16.56 8.31 4.17
CA THR A 82 16.38 8.20 2.72
C THR A 82 16.86 6.86 2.15
N GLN A 83 18.00 6.35 2.62
CA GLN A 83 18.56 5.08 2.14
C GLN A 83 17.67 3.90 2.57
N VAL A 84 17.21 3.92 3.82
CA VAL A 84 16.27 2.91 4.34
C VAL A 84 14.96 2.90 3.55
N CYS A 85 14.41 4.07 3.24
CA CYS A 85 13.20 4.17 2.41
C CYS A 85 13.45 3.68 0.98
N ALA A 86 14.61 3.97 0.39
CA ALA A 86 14.97 3.51 -0.95
C ALA A 86 15.11 1.98 -1.00
N ASP A 87 15.76 1.37 -0.01
CA ASP A 87 15.94 -0.08 0.07
C ASP A 87 14.60 -0.79 0.30
N ALA A 88 13.74 -0.25 1.16
CA ALA A 88 12.39 -0.75 1.38
C ALA A 88 11.53 -0.64 0.11
N ALA A 89 11.61 0.48 -0.61
CA ALA A 89 10.91 0.66 -1.87
C ALA A 89 11.37 -0.35 -2.93
N LYS A 90 12.68 -0.61 -3.03
CA LYS A 90 13.22 -1.65 -3.91
C LYS A 90 12.67 -3.03 -3.56
N LEU A 91 12.70 -3.39 -2.28
CA LEU A 91 12.14 -4.67 -1.82
C LEU A 91 10.67 -4.84 -2.18
N ILE A 92 9.87 -3.78 -2.05
CA ILE A 92 8.45 -3.78 -2.43
C ILE A 92 8.27 -3.89 -3.94
N ALA A 93 9.07 -3.16 -4.73
CA ALA A 93 9.03 -3.23 -6.20
C ALA A 93 9.33 -4.65 -6.70
N ASP A 94 10.32 -5.32 -6.10
CA ASP A 94 10.70 -6.70 -6.43
C ASP A 94 9.58 -7.72 -6.14
N MET A 95 8.56 -7.38 -5.33
CA MET A 95 7.37 -8.24 -5.12
C MET A 95 6.43 -8.28 -6.33
N ASN A 96 6.54 -7.33 -7.26
CA ASN A 96 5.80 -7.27 -8.52
C ASN A 96 4.26 -7.44 -8.39
N LYS A 97 3.68 -6.86 -7.34
CA LYS A 97 2.23 -6.94 -7.03
C LYS A 97 1.56 -5.59 -6.74
N PHE A 98 2.33 -4.51 -6.73
CA PHE A 98 1.86 -3.16 -6.42
C PHE A 98 1.93 -2.25 -7.65
N THR A 99 0.97 -1.33 -7.75
CA THR A 99 0.85 -0.37 -8.86
C THR A 99 1.88 0.75 -8.74
N TYR A 100 2.02 1.29 -7.53
CA TYR A 100 3.03 2.30 -7.18
C TYR A 100 3.42 2.16 -5.71
N ILE A 101 4.47 2.88 -5.33
CA ILE A 101 4.94 3.01 -3.96
C ILE A 101 4.68 4.45 -3.53
N ASP A 102 4.00 4.60 -2.40
CA ASP A 102 3.66 5.88 -1.79
C ASP A 102 4.51 6.13 -0.54
N ILE A 103 4.89 7.38 -0.28
CA ILE A 103 5.66 7.75 0.91
C ILE A 103 4.77 8.61 1.80
N ASN A 104 4.49 8.14 3.01
CA ASN A 104 3.73 8.92 3.98
C ASN A 104 4.59 10.07 4.52
N MET A 105 4.18 11.30 4.22
CA MET A 105 4.79 12.54 4.72
C MET A 105 3.78 13.40 5.51
N GLY A 106 2.69 12.79 5.99
CA GLY A 106 1.54 13.53 6.51
C GLY A 106 1.06 13.12 7.89
N CYS A 107 1.51 11.99 8.44
CA CYS A 107 0.98 11.48 9.71
C CYS A 107 1.45 12.32 10.91
N PRO A 108 0.55 12.99 11.66
CA PRO A 108 0.92 13.83 12.79
C PRO A 108 1.04 13.04 14.11
N VAL A 109 0.87 11.71 14.08
CA VAL A 109 0.79 10.88 15.30
C VAL A 109 2.13 10.91 16.02
N LYS A 110 2.09 11.15 17.35
CA LYS A 110 3.29 11.30 18.20
C LYS A 110 4.28 10.15 18.09
N LYS A 111 3.82 8.93 17.84
CA LYS A 111 4.70 7.76 17.67
C LYS A 111 5.59 7.87 16.43
N ILE A 112 5.11 8.52 15.37
CA ILE A 112 5.84 8.71 14.11
C ILE A 112 6.74 9.95 14.27
N VAL A 113 6.14 11.10 14.54
CA VAL A 113 6.86 12.38 14.70
C VAL A 113 7.87 12.36 15.84
N GLY A 114 7.55 11.71 16.96
CA GLY A 114 8.40 11.65 18.15
C GLY A 114 9.60 10.71 18.01
N ASN A 115 9.55 9.76 17.08
CA ASN A 115 10.70 8.92 16.70
C ASN A 115 11.56 9.59 15.63
N GLY A 116 11.17 10.78 15.16
CA GLY A 116 11.78 11.45 14.02
C GLY A 116 11.59 10.66 12.73
N GLU A 117 10.45 9.97 12.59
CA GLU A 117 10.03 9.21 11.39
C GLU A 117 8.95 9.92 10.60
#